data_AF-A0A7C1W367-F1
#
_entry.id   AF-A0A7C1W367-F1
#
_cell.length_a   1.000
_cell.length_b   1.000
_cell.length_c   1.000
_cell.angle_alpha   90.00
_cell.angle_beta   90.00
_cell.angle_gamma   90.00
#
_symmetry.space_group_name_H-M   'P 1'
#
loop_
_entity.id
_entity.type
_entity.pdbx_description
1 polymer ?
#
loop_
_entity_poly.entity_id
_entity_poly.type
_entity_poly.pdbx_seq_one_letter_code
_entity_poly.pdbx_strand_id
1 'polypeptide(L)'
;YISLGMLFGSFVSAVLSREFYLRFPRRLSEWLMITVGGLLMGIGIRFAFVCNVSTFFGLTPEMNMGGYLSIIGIIAGAWVGSMIYKRILEG
;
A
#
# COMPACT_ATOMS: atom_id res chain seq x y z
N TYR A 1 12.30 6.82 -11.99
CA TYR A 1 13.41 5.97 -11.51
C TYR A 1 13.27 5.47 -10.06
N ILE A 2 12.36 6.02 -9.24
CA ILE A 2 12.17 5.58 -7.84
C ILE A 2 11.74 4.11 -7.70
N SER A 3 10.88 3.61 -8.60
CA SER A 3 10.35 2.24 -8.53
C SER A 3 11.41 1.17 -8.76
N LEU A 4 12.35 1.39 -9.70
CA LEU A 4 13.49 0.49 -9.90
C LEU A 4 14.39 0.47 -8.67
N GLY A 5 14.66 1.63 -8.07
CA GLY A 5 15.44 1.71 -6.83
C GLY A 5 14.78 0.97 -5.66
N MET A 6 13.48 1.14 -5.45
CA MET A 6 12.74 0.40 -4.42
C MET A 6 12.70 -1.11 -4.70
N LEU A 7 12.56 -1.51 -5.96
CA LEU A 7 12.52 -2.93 -6.33
C LEU A 7 13.88 -3.59 -6.12
N PHE A 8 14.97 -2.96 -6.57
CA PHE A 8 16.33 -3.45 -6.32
C PHE A 8 16.68 -3.42 -4.82
N GLY A 9 16.36 -2.35 -4.10
CA GLY A 9 16.66 -2.22 -2.68
C GLY A 9 15.93 -3.25 -1.81
N SER A 10 14.64 -3.47 -2.08
CA SER A 10 13.86 -4.49 -1.37
C SER A 10 14.33 -5.91 -1.72
N PHE A 11 14.69 -6.16 -2.98
CA PHE A 11 15.23 -7.45 -3.42
C PHE A 11 16.58 -7.77 -2.74
N VAL A 12 17.54 -6.84 -2.76
CA VAL A 12 18.85 -7.02 -2.12
C VAL A 12 18.70 -7.23 -0.61
N SER A 13 17.82 -6.47 0.05
CA SER A 13 17.56 -6.62 1.49
C SER A 13 16.94 -7.98 1.82
N ALA A 14 15.98 -8.45 1.02
CA ALA A 14 15.33 -9.74 1.22
C ALA A 14 16.31 -10.92 1.03
N VAL A 15 17.22 -10.82 0.05
CA VAL A 15 18.29 -11.82 -0.16
C VAL A 15 19.28 -11.84 1.00
N LEU A 16 19.67 -10.66 1.52
CA LEU A 16 20.60 -10.56 2.64
C LEU A 16 20.00 -11.10 3.94
N SER A 17 18.71 -10.86 4.19
CA SER A 17 17.99 -11.43 5.33
C SER A 17 17.73 -12.94 5.22
N ARG A 18 18.02 -13.59 4.07
CA ARG A 18 17.70 -15.01 3.80
C ARG A 18 16.23 -15.41 4.02
N GLU A 19 15.33 -14.45 4.18
CA GLU A 19 13.88 -14.65 4.31
C GLU A 19 13.16 -14.59 2.96
N PHE A 20 13.89 -14.83 1.86
CA PHE A 20 13.29 -14.83 0.53
C PHE A 20 12.35 -16.03 0.37
N TYR A 21 11.08 -15.82 0.70
CA TYR A 21 10.02 -16.81 0.59
C TYR A 21 9.00 -16.39 -0.46
N LEU A 22 8.89 -17.19 -1.53
CA LEU A 22 7.86 -17.02 -2.56
C LEU A 22 6.51 -17.44 -1.98
N ARG A 23 5.80 -16.48 -1.40
CA ARG A 23 4.48 -16.70 -0.79
C ARG A 23 3.40 -16.59 -1.86
N PHE A 24 2.89 -17.73 -2.31
CA PHE A 24 1.74 -17.77 -3.19
C PHE A 24 0.43 -17.77 -2.38
N PRO A 25 -0.54 -16.89 -2.69
CA PRO A 25 -1.86 -16.91 -2.07
C PRO A 25 -2.56 -18.23 -2.40
N ARG A 26 -3.04 -18.95 -1.37
CA ARG A 26 -3.62 -20.30 -1.52
C ARG A 26 -5.11 -20.26 -1.86
N ARG A 27 -5.78 -19.10 -1.69
CA ARG A 27 -7.22 -18.94 -1.95
C ARG A 27 -7.47 -17.96 -3.11
N LEU A 28 -8.43 -18.31 -3.98
CA LEU A 28 -8.87 -17.45 -5.08
C LEU A 28 -9.43 -16.10 -4.61
N SER A 29 -10.02 -16.07 -3.40
CA SER A 29 -10.51 -14.84 -2.77
C SER A 29 -9.38 -13.85 -2.44
N GLU A 30 -8.20 -14.32 -2.01
CA GLU A 30 -7.04 -13.45 -1.81
C GLU A 30 -6.57 -12.84 -3.14
N TRP A 31 -6.56 -13.62 -4.22
CA TRP A 31 -6.17 -13.13 -5.55
C TRP A 31 -7.07 -12.01 -6.06
N LEU A 32 -8.38 -12.18 -5.92
CA LEU A 32 -9.36 -11.14 -6.27
C LEU A 32 -9.17 -9.90 -5.40
N MET A 33 -8.96 -10.08 -4.09
CA MET A 33 -8.82 -8.96 -3.17
C MET A 33 -7.54 -8.15 -3.40
N ILE A 34 -6.42 -8.80 -3.69
CA ILE A 34 -5.15 -8.13 -4.05
C ILE A 34 -5.32 -7.35 -5.36
N THR A 35 -6.00 -7.94 -6.35
CA THR A 35 -6.20 -7.30 -7.67
C THR A 35 -7.12 -6.08 -7.55
N VAL A 36 -8.25 -6.21 -6.87
CA VAL A 36 -9.21 -5.11 -6.65
C VAL A 36 -8.59 -4.02 -5.78
N GLY A 37 -7.87 -4.39 -4.71
CA GLY A 37 -7.15 -3.45 -3.85
C GLY A 37 -6.09 -2.65 -4.61
N GLY A 38 -5.29 -3.31 -5.44
CA GLY A 38 -4.30 -2.65 -6.30
C GLY A 38 -4.91 -1.68 -7.30
N LEU A 39 -6.05 -2.06 -7.91
CA LEU A 39 -6.78 -1.20 -8.83
C LEU A 39 -7.32 0.06 -8.13
N LEU A 40 -7.98 -0.11 -6.97
CA LEU A 40 -8.48 1.00 -6.16
C LEU A 40 -7.35 1.94 -5.73
N MET A 41 -6.21 1.38 -5.30
CA MET A 41 -5.07 2.16 -4.85
C MET A 41 -4.48 2.99 -6.00
N GLY A 42 -4.38 2.43 -7.21
CA GLY A 42 -3.96 3.15 -8.40
C GLY A 42 -4.90 4.29 -8.79
N ILE A 43 -6.21 4.04 -8.75
CA ILE A 43 -7.24 5.06 -9.02
C ILE A 43 -7.15 6.20 -7.98
N GLY A 44 -7.05 5.86 -6.69
CA GLY A 44 -6.96 6.82 -5.60
C GLY A 44 -5.74 7.75 -5.70
N ILE A 45 -4.56 7.19 -6.01
CA ILE A 45 -3.33 7.98 -6.19
C ILE A 45 -3.46 8.97 -7.37
N ARG A 46 -4.17 8.59 -8.44
CA ARG A 46 -4.40 9.49 -9.59
C ARG A 46 -5.37 10.63 -9.28
N PHE A 47 -6.39 10.39 -8.46
CA PHE A 47 -7.33 11.45 -8.06
C PHE A 47 -6.71 12.41 -7.04
N ALA A 48 -5.99 11.89 -6.04
CA ALA A 48 -5.43 12.69 -4.96
C ALA A 48 -4.03 13.26 -5.27
N PHE A 49 -3.38 12.79 -6.34
CA PHE A 49 -1.96 13.08 -6.67
C PHE A 49 -0.99 12.81 -5.52
N VAL A 50 -1.38 11.92 -4.60
CA VAL A 50 -0.64 11.62 -3.39
C VAL A 50 -0.52 10.12 -3.21
N CYS A 51 0.59 9.67 -2.62
CA CYS A 51 0.80 8.30 -2.20
C CYS A 51 1.41 8.30 -0.80
N ASN A 52 1.36 7.16 -0.09
CA ASN A 52 1.90 7.05 1.28
C ASN A 52 3.30 7.66 1.42
N VAL A 53 4.24 7.32 0.54
CA VAL A 53 5.61 7.85 0.59
C VAL A 53 5.64 9.37 0.36
N SER A 54 4.93 9.88 -0.64
CA SER A 54 4.85 11.32 -0.93
C SER A 54 4.18 12.11 0.19
N THR A 55 3.17 11.53 0.85
CA THR A 55 2.53 12.15 2.01
C THR A 55 3.49 12.29 3.18
N PHE A 56 4.21 11.21 3.53
CA PHE A 56 5.15 11.20 4.65
C PHE A 56 6.38 12.08 4.43
N PHE A 57 6.98 12.06 3.23
CA PHE A 57 8.21 12.80 2.95
C PHE A 57 7.98 14.23 2.45
N GLY A 58 6.82 14.54 1.86
CA GLY A 58 6.53 15.87 1.27
C GLY A 58 5.53 16.70 2.07
N LEU A 59 4.37 16.12 2.42
CA LEU A 59 3.26 16.89 2.98
C LEU A 59 3.31 17.07 4.51
N THR A 60 3.95 16.15 5.22
CA THR A 60 4.22 16.28 6.67
C THR A 60 5.14 17.47 7.02
N PRO A 61 6.27 17.71 6.32
CA PRO A 61 7.12 18.87 6.62
C PRO A 61 6.55 20.21 6.17
N GLU A 62 5.65 20.24 5.18
CA GLU A 62 5.01 21.47 4.68
C GLU A 62 3.81 21.95 5.53
N MET A 63 3.40 21.22 6.58
CA MET A 63 2.27 21.57 7.47
C MET A 63 1.02 22.02 6.70
N ASN A 64 0.78 21.43 5.53
CA ASN A 64 -0.30 21.83 4.64
C ASN A 64 -1.58 21.05 4.98
N MET A 65 -2.72 21.75 5.07
CA MET A 65 -4.03 21.17 5.41
C MET A 65 -4.41 20.00 4.49
N GLY A 66 -4.03 20.07 3.20
CA GLY A 66 -4.28 19.01 2.22
C GLY A 66 -3.50 17.72 2.47
N GLY A 67 -2.32 17.83 3.10
CA GLY A 67 -1.51 16.71 3.55
C GLY A 67 -2.18 15.93 4.67
N TYR A 68 -2.62 16.67 5.70
CA TYR A 68 -3.37 16.10 6.81
C TYR A 68 -4.68 15.43 6.36
N LEU A 69 -5.41 16.04 5.41
CA LEU A 69 -6.63 15.46 4.85
C LEU A 69 -6.36 14.14 4.09
N SER A 70 -5.22 14.06 3.41
CA SER A 70 -4.80 12.85 2.71
C SER A 70 -4.40 11.74 3.69
N ILE A 71 -3.72 12.08 4.80
CA ILE A 71 -3.33 11.12 5.84
C ILE A 71 -4.57 10.49 6.47
N ILE A 72 -5.56 11.28 6.88
CA ILE A 72 -6.79 10.74 7.48
C ILE A 72 -7.55 9.85 6.49
N GLY A 73 -7.58 10.21 5.20
CA GLY A 73 -8.22 9.40 4.15
C GLY A 73 -7.52 8.06 3.95
N ILE A 74 -6.19 8.05 3.92
CA ILE A 74 -5.41 6.81 3.79
C ILE A 74 -5.58 5.93 5.04
N ILE A 75 -5.53 6.51 6.24
CA ILE A 75 -5.71 5.76 7.50
C ILE A 75 -7.11 5.15 7.56
N ALA A 76 -8.16 5.95 7.27
CA ALA A 76 -9.53 5.47 7.27
C ALA A 76 -9.74 4.36 6.21
N GLY A 77 -9.23 4.55 5.00
CA GLY A 77 -9.31 3.56 3.93
C GLY A 77 -8.57 2.25 4.28
N ALA A 78 -7.38 2.34 4.87
CA ALA A 78 -6.61 1.18 5.32
C ALA A 78 -7.32 0.42 6.46
N TRP A 79 -7.94 1.16 7.39
CA TRP A 79 -8.67 0.55 8.49
C TRP A 79 -9.90 -0.22 8.00
N VAL A 80 -10.71 0.39 7.13
CA VAL A 80 -11.87 -0.27 6.51
C VAL A 80 -11.44 -1.46 5.66
N GLY A 81 -10.39 -1.30 4.84
CA GLY A 81 -9.85 -2.40 4.04
C GLY A 81 -9.38 -3.58 4.89
N SER A 82 -8.72 -3.33 6.03
CA SER A 82 -8.27 -4.37 6.96
C SER A 82 -9.44 -5.11 7.63
N MET A 83 -10.54 -4.41 7.91
CA MET A 83 -11.74 -4.98 8.51
C MET A 83 -12.46 -5.90 7.51
N ILE A 84 -12.59 -5.47 6.25
CA ILE A 84 -13.17 -6.28 5.18
C ILE A 84 -12.29 -7.50 4.91
N TYR A 85 -10.96 -7.34 4.90
CA TYR A 85 -10.02 -8.44 4.68
C TYR A 85 -10.17 -9.53 5.73
N LYS A 86 -10.19 -9.16 7.02
CA LYS A 86 -10.42 -10.12 8.11
C LYS A 86 -11.74 -10.86 7.94
N ARG A 87 -12.80 -10.13 7.60
CA ARG A 87 -14.14 -10.71 7.46
C ARG A 87 -14.28 -11.70 6.29
N ILE A 88 -13.54 -11.51 5.20
CA ILE A 88 -13.53 -12.40 4.03
C ILE A 88 -12.63 -13.63 4.24
N LEU A 89 -11.61 -13.53 5.09
CA LEU A 89 -10.67 -14.64 5.33
C LEU A 89 -11.11 -15.56 6.50
N GLU A 90 -11.77 -14.99 7.51
CA GLU A 90 -12.30 -15.70 8.69
C GLU A 90 -13.72 -16.28 8.48
N GLY A 91 -14.43 -15.88 7.41
CA GLY A 91 -15.72 -16.45 6.99
C GLY A 91 -15.56 -17.56 5.96
#